data_AF-A0A251QLH7-F1
#
_entry.id   AF-A0A251QLH7-F1
#
_cell.length_a   1.000
_cell.length_b   1.000
_cell.length_c   1.000
_cell.angle_alpha   90.00
_cell.angle_beta   90.00
_cell.angle_gamma   90.00
#
_symmetry.space_group_name_H-M   'P 1'
#
loop_
_entity.id
_entity.type
_entity.pdbx_description
1 polymer ?
#
loop_
_entity_poly.entity_id
_entity_poly.type
_entity_poly.pdbx_seq_one_letter_code
_entity_poly.pdbx_strand_id
1 'polypeptide(L)'
;MPPLIQMLKNDLVWKENRVVPKYRQIIRDLINLFAEWHDNTPACFLDVQHINIINDRVDENQILCHRDRKSKRSSKAQFNILVAKILDSENRRPIELTHFYDMASRVKVDFDNLLHHPLLMPSYERENFSTRAFRKLEHVKNWIEDYKSYEKRKYMGERKRNTNIRNSIKCSKHHMVFNSIYQRDKDSYEDNVVGVLNYSKNITKHLGEHLSKTHEDLEPQEIEEALTAMFPERHIDLYEFLVIHKNIMPGYTY
;
A
#
# COMPACT_ATOMS: atom_id res chain seq x y z
N MET A 1 19.63 12.44 21.70
CA MET A 1 18.77 12.05 20.56
C MET A 1 17.37 11.82 21.09
N PRO A 2 16.31 12.37 20.48
CA PRO A 2 14.97 12.20 21.00
C PRO A 2 14.48 10.77 20.72
N PRO A 3 13.94 10.06 21.73
CA PRO A 3 13.18 8.84 21.50
C PRO A 3 11.95 9.11 20.62
N LEU A 4 11.51 8.13 19.84
CA LEU A 4 10.37 8.24 18.94
C LEU A 4 9.11 8.76 19.66
N ILE A 5 8.89 8.39 20.92
CA ILE A 5 7.78 8.91 21.73
C ILE A 5 7.80 10.44 21.90
N GLN A 6 8.95 11.08 21.95
CA GLN A 6 9.02 12.55 22.06
C GLN A 6 8.59 13.22 20.74
N MET A 7 8.91 12.60 19.61
CA MET A 7 8.50 13.10 18.30
C MET A 7 7.01 12.94 18.10
N LEU A 8 6.44 11.77 18.42
CA LEU A 8 5.00 11.49 18.30
C LEU A 8 4.11 12.45 19.11
N LYS A 9 4.64 13.11 20.16
CA LYS A 9 3.89 14.10 20.94
C LYS A 9 3.68 15.44 20.21
N ASN A 10 4.58 15.79 19.30
CA ASN A 10 4.65 17.13 18.71
C ASN A 10 4.49 17.13 17.18
N ASP A 11 4.65 15.97 16.55
CA ASP A 11 4.66 15.83 15.10
C ASP A 11 3.32 15.32 14.57
N LEU A 12 3.00 15.74 13.35
CA LEU A 12 1.87 15.22 12.58
C LEU A 12 2.29 13.92 11.85
N VAL A 13 1.64 12.81 12.17
CA VAL A 13 1.93 11.49 11.56
C VAL A 13 1.23 11.31 10.21
N TRP A 14 0.08 11.97 10.05
CA TRP A 14 -0.80 11.86 8.89
C TRP A 14 -0.97 13.21 8.21
N LYS A 15 -0.81 13.25 6.89
CA LYS A 15 -1.26 14.38 6.07
C LYS A 15 -2.35 13.86 5.16
N GLU A 16 -3.57 14.35 5.38
CA GLU A 16 -4.77 13.82 4.74
C GLU A 16 -4.89 12.31 4.99
N ASN A 17 -4.96 11.47 3.94
CA ASN A 17 -5.05 10.01 4.09
C ASN A 17 -3.69 9.31 3.93
N ARG A 18 -2.56 10.02 4.14
CA ARG A 18 -1.21 9.50 3.91
C ARG A 18 -0.32 9.65 5.13
N VAL A 19 0.42 8.59 5.45
CA VAL A 19 1.50 8.65 6.43
C VAL A 19 2.58 9.59 5.90
N VAL A 20 3.05 10.56 6.68
CA VAL A 20 4.07 11.51 6.20
C VAL A 20 5.42 10.80 5.95
N PRO A 21 6.28 11.33 5.04
CA PRO A 21 7.47 10.63 4.55
C PRO A 21 8.38 10.07 5.65
N LYS A 22 8.62 10.88 6.68
CA LYS A 22 9.43 10.52 7.85
C LYS A 22 8.92 9.27 8.57
N TYR A 23 7.63 9.18 8.88
CA TYR A 23 7.08 8.00 9.56
C TYR A 23 6.98 6.79 8.65
N ARG A 24 6.78 6.97 7.34
CA ARG A 24 6.92 5.85 6.38
C ARG A 24 8.33 5.28 6.43
N GLN A 25 9.35 6.14 6.44
CA GLN A 25 10.74 5.69 6.53
C GLN A 25 11.02 4.97 7.85
N ILE A 26 10.57 5.52 8.99
CA ILE A 26 10.69 4.86 10.30
C ILE A 26 10.04 3.48 10.28
N ILE A 27 8.84 3.34 9.73
CA ILE A 27 8.15 2.04 9.65
C ILE A 27 8.90 1.07 8.73
N ARG A 28 9.47 1.54 7.62
CA ARG A 28 10.30 0.71 6.74
C ARG A 28 11.56 0.21 7.46
N ASP A 29 12.23 1.08 8.21
CA ASP A 29 13.39 0.68 9.02
C ASP A 29 12.98 -0.34 10.09
N LEU A 30 11.82 -0.17 10.73
CA LEU A 30 11.28 -1.16 11.67
C LEU A 30 10.94 -2.48 10.98
N ILE A 31 10.43 -2.48 9.74
CA ILE A 31 10.21 -3.72 8.99
C ILE A 31 11.53 -4.45 8.76
N ASN A 32 12.57 -3.75 8.32
CA ASN A 32 13.89 -4.36 8.10
C ASN A 32 14.46 -4.94 9.40
N LEU A 33 14.37 -4.19 10.50
CA LEU A 33 14.82 -4.63 11.81
C LEU A 33 14.11 -5.92 12.26
N PHE A 34 12.77 -5.96 12.15
CA PHE A 34 12.00 -7.14 12.51
C PHE A 34 12.21 -8.31 11.54
N ALA A 35 12.48 -8.01 10.26
CA ALA A 35 12.93 -8.98 9.29
C ALA A 35 14.26 -9.58 9.75
N GLU A 36 15.31 -8.79 10.00
CA GLU A 36 16.62 -9.29 10.44
C GLU A 36 16.55 -10.11 11.72
N TRP A 37 15.70 -9.71 12.66
CA TRP A 37 15.55 -10.42 13.93
C TRP A 37 14.89 -11.80 13.80
N HIS A 38 14.12 -12.09 12.74
CA HIS A 38 13.46 -13.39 12.52
C HIS A 38 12.89 -14.00 13.84
N ASP A 39 13.13 -15.30 14.08
CA ASP A 39 12.78 -16.06 15.29
C ASP A 39 13.65 -15.70 16.52
N ASN A 40 14.73 -14.94 16.30
CA ASN A 40 15.62 -14.44 17.35
C ASN A 40 15.24 -13.02 17.80
N THR A 41 13.97 -12.64 17.63
CA THR A 41 13.43 -11.40 18.18
C THR A 41 13.86 -11.31 19.65
N PRO A 42 14.56 -10.24 20.06
CA PRO A 42 15.02 -10.13 21.42
C PRO A 42 13.83 -10.39 22.35
N ALA A 43 14.00 -11.27 23.34
CA ALA A 43 12.98 -11.58 24.32
C ALA A 43 12.76 -10.34 25.19
N CYS A 44 12.09 -9.33 24.65
CA CYS A 44 11.85 -8.02 25.21
C CYS A 44 10.55 -7.47 24.62
N PHE A 45 10.01 -6.42 25.22
CA PHE A 45 8.86 -5.71 24.68
C PHE A 45 9.35 -4.42 24.02
N LEU A 46 9.43 -4.40 22.69
CA LEU A 46 9.80 -3.18 21.98
C LEU A 46 8.63 -2.18 21.99
N ASP A 47 8.94 -0.91 22.24
CA ASP A 47 7.97 0.17 22.37
C ASP A 47 8.57 1.46 21.80
N VAL A 48 7.74 2.45 21.49
CA VAL A 48 8.16 3.74 20.90
C VAL A 48 9.13 4.53 21.79
N GLN A 49 9.19 4.23 23.09
CA GLN A 49 10.17 4.83 24.01
C GLN A 49 11.57 4.19 23.90
N HIS A 50 11.66 2.98 23.33
CA HIS A 50 12.91 2.22 23.19
C HIS A 50 13.61 2.46 21.85
N ILE A 51 12.98 3.23 20.96
CA ILE A 51 13.44 3.49 19.59
C ILE A 51 13.99 4.91 19.53
N ASN A 52 15.26 5.02 19.18
CA ASN A 52 15.93 6.29 18.96
C ASN A 52 15.93 6.63 17.47
N ILE A 53 15.72 7.90 17.15
CA ILE A 53 15.70 8.40 15.78
C ILE A 53 16.88 9.34 15.54
N ILE A 54 17.63 9.10 14.46
CA ILE A 54 18.73 9.93 13.97
C ILE A 54 18.46 10.25 12.50
N ASN A 55 18.41 11.53 12.14
CA ASN A 55 18.16 11.98 10.76
C ASN A 55 16.93 11.30 10.12
N ASP A 56 15.82 11.24 10.89
CA ASP A 56 14.57 10.58 10.48
C ASP A 56 14.65 9.06 10.23
N ARG A 57 15.73 8.41 10.69
CA ARG A 57 15.94 6.96 10.60
C ARG A 57 15.97 6.31 11.98
N VAL A 58 15.56 5.05 12.06
CA VAL A 58 15.75 4.24 13.27
C VAL A 58 17.25 3.98 13.45
N ASP A 59 17.79 4.27 14.64
CA ASP A 59 19.15 3.84 15.01
C ASP A 59 19.10 2.46 15.66
N GLU A 60 19.43 1.44 14.87
CA GLU A 60 19.44 0.04 15.27
C GLU A 60 20.43 -0.25 16.41
N ASN A 61 21.53 0.50 16.48
CA ASN A 61 22.56 0.32 17.51
C ASN A 61 22.13 0.85 18.88
N GLN A 62 21.06 1.66 18.93
CA GLN A 62 20.58 2.30 20.14
C GLN A 62 19.17 1.86 20.54
N ILE A 63 18.79 0.63 20.16
CA ILE A 63 17.53 0.04 20.62
C ILE A 63 17.68 -0.40 22.07
N LEU A 64 17.09 0.36 22.98
CA LEU A 64 17.14 0.12 24.41
C LEU A 64 16.06 -0.89 24.81
N CYS A 65 16.29 -2.18 24.52
CA CYS A 65 15.37 -3.24 24.90
C CYS A 65 15.86 -4.01 26.13
N HIS A 66 15.15 -3.91 27.25
CA HIS A 66 15.40 -4.77 28.40
C HIS A 66 14.86 -6.17 28.13
N ARG A 67 15.71 -7.20 28.23
CA ARG A 67 15.28 -8.59 28.06
C ARG A 67 14.25 -8.96 29.12
N ASP A 68 13.00 -9.12 28.71
CA ASP A 68 11.93 -9.74 29.46
C ASP A 68 11.64 -11.15 28.93
N ARG A 69 12.18 -12.15 29.63
CA ARG A 69 11.95 -13.58 29.33
C ARG A 69 10.48 -14.01 29.46
N LYS A 70 9.59 -13.16 29.98
CA LYS A 70 8.15 -13.45 30.12
C LYS A 70 7.30 -12.96 28.95
N SER A 71 7.87 -12.15 28.03
CA SER A 71 7.15 -11.72 26.82
C SER A 71 6.89 -12.91 25.89
N LYS A 72 5.65 -13.38 25.81
CA LYS A 72 5.21 -14.48 24.93
C LYS A 72 4.70 -13.99 23.55
N ARG A 73 4.88 -12.72 23.21
CA ARG A 73 4.32 -12.15 21.97
C ARG A 73 5.18 -12.54 20.78
N SER A 74 4.53 -13.00 19.70
CA SER A 74 5.22 -13.22 18.43
C SER A 74 5.81 -11.91 17.89
N SER A 75 6.87 -12.02 17.08
CA SER A 75 7.52 -10.90 16.40
C SER A 75 6.49 -10.00 15.67
N LYS A 76 5.59 -10.61 14.89
CA LYS A 76 4.47 -9.93 14.20
C LYS A 76 3.53 -9.18 15.15
N ALA A 77 3.18 -9.76 16.30
CA ALA A 77 2.31 -9.10 17.27
C ALA A 77 3.02 -7.89 17.92
N GLN A 78 4.31 -8.00 18.21
CA GLN A 78 5.10 -6.89 18.73
C GLN A 78 5.21 -5.76 17.69
N PHE A 79 5.51 -6.09 16.44
CA PHE A 79 5.55 -5.13 15.33
C PHE A 79 4.23 -4.38 15.19
N ASN A 80 3.09 -5.08 15.14
CA ASN A 80 1.78 -4.43 15.00
C ASN A 80 1.45 -3.50 16.16
N ILE A 81 1.76 -3.89 17.40
CA ILE A 81 1.53 -3.02 18.56
C ILE A 81 2.39 -1.76 18.47
N LEU A 82 3.64 -1.90 18.04
CA LEU A 82 4.55 -0.77 17.86
C LEU A 82 4.07 0.18 16.77
N VAL A 83 3.73 -0.34 15.58
CA VAL A 83 3.21 0.48 14.48
C VAL A 83 1.87 1.13 14.84
N ALA A 84 1.00 0.44 15.58
CA ALA A 84 -0.24 1.03 16.10
C ALA A 84 0.02 2.24 16.99
N LYS A 85 1.05 2.22 17.84
CA LYS A 85 1.41 3.39 18.65
C LYS A 85 1.94 4.56 17.82
N ILE A 86 2.47 4.30 16.63
CA ILE A 86 2.94 5.33 15.70
C ILE A 86 1.74 5.91 14.93
N LEU A 87 0.86 5.03 14.40
CA LEU A 87 -0.12 5.40 13.38
C LEU A 87 -1.56 5.59 13.88
N ASP A 88 -1.96 5.03 15.02
CA ASP A 88 -3.38 5.03 15.47
C ASP A 88 -3.81 6.34 16.17
N SER A 89 -3.21 7.47 15.80
CA SER A 89 -3.57 8.80 16.35
C SER A 89 -4.85 9.40 15.76
N GLU A 90 -5.42 8.82 14.69
CA GLU A 90 -6.61 9.34 14.01
C GLU A 90 -7.88 8.49 14.24
N ASN A 91 -9.02 9.17 14.40
CA ASN A 91 -10.34 8.55 14.57
C ASN A 91 -10.86 7.84 13.30
N ARG A 92 -10.29 8.11 12.12
CA ARG A 92 -10.64 7.43 10.86
C ARG A 92 -9.42 6.71 10.32
N ARG A 93 -9.45 5.38 10.35
CA ARG A 93 -8.36 4.55 9.81
C ARG A 93 -8.48 4.48 8.28
N PRO A 94 -7.47 4.90 7.51
CA PRO A 94 -7.46 4.67 6.07
C PRO A 94 -7.52 3.17 5.78
N ILE A 95 -8.15 2.81 4.65
CA ILE A 95 -8.33 1.39 4.28
C ILE A 95 -6.99 0.64 4.14
N GLU A 96 -5.96 1.35 3.67
CA GLU A 96 -4.59 0.86 3.59
C GLU A 96 -4.00 0.54 4.96
N LEU A 97 -4.34 1.29 6.02
CA LEU A 97 -3.85 1.01 7.37
C LEU A 97 -4.45 -0.28 7.93
N THR A 98 -5.77 -0.43 7.80
CA THR A 98 -6.47 -1.65 8.22
C THR A 98 -5.92 -2.87 7.48
N HIS A 99 -5.72 -2.73 6.17
CA HIS A 99 -5.14 -3.78 5.35
C HIS A 99 -3.69 -4.11 5.75
N PHE A 100 -2.87 -3.09 6.05
CA PHE A 100 -1.48 -3.28 6.48
C PHE A 100 -1.38 -4.15 7.75
N TYR A 101 -2.21 -3.88 8.76
CA TYR A 101 -2.22 -4.68 9.99
C TYR A 101 -2.68 -6.13 9.77
N ASP A 102 -3.67 -6.35 8.90
CA ASP A 102 -4.09 -7.69 8.50
C ASP A 102 -2.91 -8.44 7.84
N MET A 103 -2.23 -7.82 6.88
CA MET A 103 -1.04 -8.41 6.23
C MET A 103 0.07 -8.71 7.23
N ALA A 104 0.41 -7.76 8.10
CA ALA A 104 1.48 -7.92 9.07
C ALA A 104 1.19 -9.03 10.09
N SER A 105 -0.10 -9.30 10.37
CA SER A 105 -0.53 -10.39 11.26
C SER A 105 -0.49 -11.78 10.61
N ARG A 106 -0.55 -11.88 9.28
CA ARG A 106 -0.67 -13.17 8.57
C ARG A 106 0.62 -13.95 8.62
N VAL A 107 0.54 -15.23 8.98
CA VAL A 107 1.70 -16.14 9.07
C VAL A 107 2.43 -16.28 7.73
N LYS A 108 1.70 -16.30 6.61
CA LYS A 108 2.26 -16.51 5.26
C LYS A 108 2.79 -15.23 4.58
N VAL A 109 2.89 -14.12 5.32
CA VAL A 109 3.36 -12.83 4.79
C VAL A 109 4.65 -12.51 5.52
N ASP A 110 5.76 -12.46 4.81
CA ASP A 110 7.05 -12.10 5.40
C ASP A 110 7.14 -10.58 5.59
N PHE A 111 8.04 -10.13 6.47
CA PHE A 111 8.26 -8.70 6.70
C PHE A 111 8.67 -7.98 5.40
N ASP A 112 9.51 -8.61 4.57
CA ASP A 112 9.92 -8.06 3.27
C ASP A 112 8.73 -7.78 2.35
N ASN A 113 7.67 -8.59 2.40
CA ASN A 113 6.47 -8.30 1.63
C ASN A 113 5.85 -6.96 2.04
N LEU A 114 5.86 -6.62 3.33
CA LEU A 114 5.26 -5.39 3.87
C LEU A 114 5.97 -4.13 3.36
N LEU A 115 7.25 -4.19 2.97
CA LEU A 115 7.98 -3.06 2.37
C LEU A 115 7.35 -2.57 1.06
N HIS A 116 6.59 -3.43 0.40
CA HIS A 116 5.87 -3.13 -0.84
C HIS A 116 4.40 -2.80 -0.62
N HIS A 117 3.97 -2.63 0.64
CA HIS A 117 2.59 -2.31 0.93
C HIS A 117 2.25 -0.85 0.55
N PRO A 118 1.09 -0.57 -0.08
CA PRO A 118 0.71 0.78 -0.56
C PRO A 118 0.73 1.88 0.51
N LEU A 119 0.45 1.52 1.77
CA LEU A 119 0.55 2.41 2.93
C LEU A 119 1.93 3.10 3.05
N LEU A 120 2.99 2.40 2.64
CA LEU A 120 4.38 2.85 2.79
C LEU A 120 4.92 3.51 1.51
N MET A 121 4.15 3.56 0.43
CA MET A 121 4.58 4.12 -0.85
C MET A 121 4.32 5.64 -0.90
N PRO A 122 5.34 6.48 -1.15
CA PRO A 122 5.13 7.86 -1.59
C PRO A 122 4.40 7.92 -2.94
N SER A 123 3.83 9.07 -3.30
CA SER A 123 3.07 9.26 -4.54
C SER A 123 3.82 8.81 -5.80
N TYR A 124 5.09 9.20 -5.94
CA TYR A 124 5.98 8.77 -7.03
C TYR A 124 6.15 7.24 -7.09
N GLU A 125 6.27 6.56 -5.94
CA GLU A 125 6.39 5.09 -5.93
C GLU A 125 5.09 4.42 -6.31
N ARG A 126 3.93 4.99 -5.95
CA ARG A 126 2.60 4.41 -6.30
C ARG A 126 2.33 4.44 -7.79
N GLU A 127 2.70 5.54 -8.44
CA GLU A 127 2.62 5.70 -9.89
C GLU A 127 3.48 4.62 -10.57
N ASN A 128 4.76 4.55 -10.20
CA ASN A 128 5.69 3.58 -10.75
C ASN A 128 5.29 2.13 -10.45
N PHE A 129 4.80 1.87 -9.24
CA PHE A 129 4.32 0.56 -8.82
C PHE A 129 3.18 0.10 -9.72
N SER A 130 2.19 0.96 -9.97
CA SER A 130 1.07 0.65 -10.85
C SER A 130 1.52 0.31 -12.28
N THR A 131 2.36 1.17 -12.85
CA THR A 131 2.88 0.99 -14.21
C THR A 131 3.69 -0.30 -14.34
N ARG A 132 4.59 -0.57 -13.37
CA ARG A 132 5.39 -1.80 -13.33
C ARG A 132 4.53 -3.04 -13.09
N ALA A 133 3.54 -2.94 -12.20
CA ALA A 133 2.59 -4.01 -11.91
C ALA A 133 1.83 -4.43 -13.17
N PHE A 134 1.27 -3.47 -13.92
CA PHE A 134 0.56 -3.77 -15.16
C PHE A 134 1.46 -4.37 -16.24
N ARG A 135 2.69 -3.87 -16.39
CA ARG A 135 3.69 -4.46 -17.30
C ARG A 135 4.03 -5.91 -16.90
N LYS A 136 4.14 -6.20 -15.61
CA LYS A 136 4.36 -7.59 -15.13
C LYS A 136 3.14 -8.47 -15.42
N LEU A 137 1.92 -7.97 -15.19
CA LEU A 137 0.69 -8.70 -15.48
C LEU A 137 0.55 -9.09 -16.96
N GLU A 138 1.06 -8.28 -17.90
CA GLU A 138 1.09 -8.62 -19.33
C GLU A 138 1.90 -9.90 -19.63
N HIS A 139 2.88 -10.21 -18.79
CA HIS A 139 3.69 -11.42 -18.91
C HIS A 139 3.17 -12.59 -18.07
N VAL A 140 2.11 -12.38 -17.25
CA VAL A 140 1.45 -13.44 -16.49
C VAL A 140 0.32 -14.01 -17.32
N LYS A 141 0.53 -15.22 -17.86
CA LYS A 141 -0.50 -15.94 -18.63
C LYS A 141 -1.78 -16.12 -17.80
N ASN A 142 -2.93 -15.78 -18.38
CA ASN A 142 -4.27 -15.95 -17.79
C ASN A 142 -4.41 -15.29 -16.39
N TRP A 143 -3.76 -14.13 -16.18
CA TRP A 143 -3.80 -13.47 -14.87
C TRP A 143 -5.21 -13.06 -14.44
N ILE A 144 -6.12 -12.80 -15.39
CA ILE A 144 -7.52 -12.45 -15.12
C ILE A 144 -8.26 -13.62 -14.46
N GLU A 145 -8.20 -14.81 -15.05
CA GLU A 145 -8.84 -16.02 -14.53
C GLU A 145 -8.25 -16.40 -13.17
N ASP A 146 -6.95 -16.22 -13.01
CA ASP A 146 -6.27 -16.51 -11.77
C ASP A 146 -6.61 -15.50 -10.67
N TYR A 147 -6.70 -14.21 -11.01
CA TYR A 147 -7.19 -13.18 -10.09
C TYR A 147 -8.62 -13.50 -9.63
N LYS A 148 -9.53 -13.81 -10.56
CA LYS A 148 -10.92 -14.22 -10.24
C LYS A 148 -10.94 -15.43 -9.30
N SER A 149 -10.05 -16.40 -9.52
CA SER A 149 -9.91 -17.60 -8.67
C SER A 149 -9.31 -17.29 -7.29
N TYR A 150 -8.32 -16.39 -7.24
CA TYR A 150 -7.74 -15.87 -6.00
C TYR A 150 -8.80 -15.15 -5.16
N GLU A 151 -9.54 -14.22 -5.76
CA GLU A 151 -10.59 -13.44 -5.10
C GLU A 151 -11.69 -14.36 -4.53
N LYS A 152 -12.15 -15.33 -5.32
CA LYS A 152 -13.15 -16.32 -4.88
C LYS A 152 -12.68 -17.11 -3.66
N ARG A 153 -11.41 -17.54 -3.63
CA ARG A 153 -10.83 -18.24 -2.47
C ARG A 153 -10.68 -17.33 -1.27
N LYS A 154 -10.17 -16.11 -1.48
CA LYS A 154 -9.90 -15.14 -0.40
C LYS A 154 -11.18 -14.75 0.34
N TYR A 155 -12.23 -14.45 -0.40
CA TYR A 155 -13.47 -13.92 0.17
C TYR A 155 -14.58 -14.97 0.30
N MET A 156 -14.28 -16.25 0.07
CA MET A 156 -15.26 -17.35 0.03
C MET A 156 -16.53 -17.04 -0.80
N GLY A 157 -16.42 -16.14 -1.78
CA GLY A 157 -17.55 -15.66 -2.59
C GLY A 157 -18.47 -14.62 -1.93
N GLU A 158 -18.20 -14.17 -0.70
CA GLU A 158 -19.11 -13.32 0.09
C GLU A 158 -18.95 -11.83 -0.20
N ARG A 159 -17.76 -11.37 -0.61
CA ARG A 159 -17.50 -9.94 -0.85
C ARG A 159 -17.69 -9.58 -2.33
N LYS A 160 -18.90 -9.14 -2.70
CA LYS A 160 -19.07 -8.30 -3.90
C LYS A 160 -18.74 -6.86 -3.50
N ARG A 161 -17.52 -6.39 -3.80
CA ARG A 161 -17.22 -4.96 -3.67
C ARG A 161 -18.16 -4.21 -4.60
N ASN A 162 -18.90 -3.24 -4.08
CA ASN A 162 -19.76 -2.38 -4.89
C ASN A 162 -18.88 -1.47 -5.75
N THR A 163 -18.47 -1.99 -6.89
CA THR A 163 -17.62 -1.30 -7.86
C THR A 163 -18.51 -0.79 -8.97
N ASN A 164 -18.47 0.50 -9.26
CA ASN A 164 -19.14 1.06 -10.42
C ASN A 164 -18.19 2.03 -11.10
N ILE A 165 -17.49 1.56 -12.12
CA ILE A 165 -16.40 2.31 -12.77
C ILE A 165 -16.95 3.62 -13.33
N ARG A 166 -18.12 3.58 -13.98
CA ARG A 166 -18.74 4.74 -14.60
C ARG A 166 -19.11 5.82 -13.57
N ASN A 167 -19.68 5.43 -12.44
CA ASN A 167 -20.04 6.37 -11.38
C ASN A 167 -18.79 6.94 -10.70
N SER A 168 -17.76 6.12 -10.46
CA SER A 168 -16.47 6.60 -9.95
C SER A 168 -15.87 7.67 -10.87
N ILE A 169 -15.90 7.46 -12.19
CA ILE A 169 -15.43 8.44 -13.18
C ILE A 169 -16.20 9.76 -13.06
N LYS A 170 -17.53 9.72 -12.97
CA LYS A 170 -18.37 10.93 -12.85
C LYS A 170 -18.05 11.76 -11.61
N CYS A 171 -17.59 11.12 -10.54
CA CYS A 171 -17.20 11.79 -9.30
C CYS A 171 -15.78 12.38 -9.35
N SER A 172 -15.00 12.10 -10.41
CA SER A 172 -13.64 12.62 -10.56
C SER A 172 -13.63 14.07 -11.04
N LYS A 173 -12.66 14.85 -10.56
CA LYS A 173 -12.39 16.20 -11.08
C LYS A 173 -12.05 16.16 -12.58
N HIS A 174 -11.34 15.11 -13.02
CA HIS A 174 -10.90 14.91 -14.42
C HIS A 174 -11.83 13.94 -15.18
N HIS A 175 -13.13 13.98 -14.87
CA HIS A 175 -14.10 13.03 -15.44
C HIS A 175 -14.15 13.05 -16.96
N MET A 176 -13.87 14.18 -17.64
CA MET A 176 -13.88 14.27 -19.10
C MET A 176 -12.80 13.39 -19.73
N VAL A 177 -11.55 13.54 -19.28
CA VAL A 177 -10.40 12.72 -19.72
C VAL A 177 -10.66 11.24 -19.41
N PHE A 178 -11.02 10.93 -18.17
CA PHE A 178 -11.27 9.55 -17.75
C PHE A 178 -12.44 8.90 -18.50
N ASN A 179 -13.56 9.61 -18.67
CA ASN A 179 -14.70 9.09 -19.42
C ASN A 179 -14.34 8.85 -20.89
N SER A 180 -13.49 9.70 -21.50
CA SER A 180 -13.07 9.50 -22.89
C SER A 180 -12.31 8.18 -23.09
N ILE A 181 -11.48 7.77 -22.12
CA ILE A 181 -10.77 6.48 -22.15
C ILE A 181 -11.72 5.32 -21.82
N TYR A 182 -12.66 5.53 -20.90
CA TYR A 182 -13.69 4.54 -20.59
C TYR A 182 -14.59 4.23 -21.80
N GLN A 183 -15.00 5.24 -22.58
CA GLN A 183 -15.85 5.01 -23.75
C GLN A 183 -15.15 4.23 -24.88
N ARG A 184 -13.83 4.33 -24.99
CA ARG A 184 -13.04 3.63 -26.03
C ARG A 184 -13.20 2.12 -25.97
N ASP A 185 -13.11 1.56 -24.76
CA ASP A 185 -13.13 0.12 -24.52
C ASP A 185 -14.24 -0.28 -23.55
N LYS A 186 -15.37 0.46 -23.56
CA LYS A 186 -16.45 0.35 -22.57
C LYS A 186 -16.91 -1.09 -22.31
N ASP A 187 -17.05 -1.87 -23.38
CA ASP A 187 -17.56 -3.24 -23.33
C ASP A 187 -16.53 -4.24 -22.77
N SER A 188 -15.28 -3.83 -22.59
CA SER A 188 -14.21 -4.63 -21.97
C SER A 188 -14.13 -4.49 -20.45
N TYR A 189 -14.86 -3.54 -19.86
CA TYR A 189 -14.81 -3.27 -18.42
C TYR A 189 -15.99 -3.92 -17.70
N GLU A 190 -15.68 -4.82 -16.78
CA GLU A 190 -16.64 -5.38 -15.83
C GLU A 190 -16.67 -4.53 -14.55
N ASP A 191 -17.84 -4.33 -13.93
CA ASP A 191 -17.97 -3.60 -12.64
C ASP A 191 -17.51 -4.48 -11.45
N ASN A 192 -16.21 -4.81 -11.45
CA ASN A 192 -15.50 -5.59 -10.45
C ASN A 192 -14.02 -5.18 -10.39
N VAL A 193 -13.23 -5.83 -9.54
CA VAL A 193 -11.82 -5.50 -9.37
C VAL A 193 -11.02 -5.70 -10.65
N VAL A 194 -11.27 -6.77 -11.42
CA VAL A 194 -10.57 -6.99 -12.70
C VAL A 194 -10.84 -5.85 -13.67
N GLY A 195 -12.08 -5.37 -13.78
CA GLY A 195 -12.40 -4.23 -14.63
C GLY A 195 -11.76 -2.93 -14.15
N VAL A 196 -11.66 -2.70 -12.84
CA VAL A 196 -10.91 -1.56 -12.28
C VAL A 196 -9.43 -1.63 -12.64
N LEU A 197 -8.80 -2.81 -12.52
CA LEU A 197 -7.41 -3.01 -12.89
C LEU A 197 -7.18 -2.82 -14.39
N ASN A 198 -8.06 -3.38 -15.25
CA ASN A 198 -8.01 -3.19 -16.70
C ASN A 198 -8.20 -1.72 -17.09
N TYR A 199 -9.19 -1.05 -16.49
CA TYR A 199 -9.43 0.36 -16.73
C TYR A 199 -8.23 1.22 -16.34
N SER A 200 -7.67 0.98 -15.15
CA SER A 200 -6.49 1.70 -14.66
C SER A 200 -5.26 1.47 -15.53
N LYS A 201 -5.07 0.24 -16.04
CA LYS A 201 -4.05 -0.07 -17.04
C LYS A 201 -4.25 0.75 -18.32
N ASN A 202 -5.48 0.82 -18.84
CA ASN A 202 -5.77 1.56 -20.06
C ASN A 202 -5.58 3.07 -19.89
N ILE A 203 -5.83 3.61 -18.69
CA ILE A 203 -5.40 4.99 -18.36
C ILE A 203 -3.89 5.13 -18.58
N THR A 204 -3.06 4.31 -17.95
CA THR A 204 -1.59 4.44 -18.10
C THR A 204 -1.10 4.32 -19.55
N LYS A 205 -1.84 3.60 -20.41
CA LYS A 205 -1.48 3.37 -21.81
C LYS A 205 -1.94 4.48 -22.76
N HIS A 206 -3.15 5.01 -22.55
CA HIS A 206 -3.82 5.86 -23.54
C HIS A 206 -3.91 7.33 -23.14
N LEU A 207 -3.51 7.69 -21.92
CA LEU A 207 -3.73 9.03 -21.40
C LEU A 207 -3.12 10.15 -22.26
N GLY A 208 -1.89 9.99 -22.77
CA GLY A 208 -1.26 11.01 -23.63
C GLY A 208 -2.03 11.30 -24.93
N GLU A 209 -2.68 10.29 -25.51
CA GLU A 209 -3.52 10.44 -26.71
C GLU A 209 -4.81 11.24 -26.44
N HIS A 210 -5.23 11.32 -25.17
CA HIS A 210 -6.47 11.96 -24.76
C HIS A 210 -6.24 13.34 -24.14
N LEU A 211 -5.15 13.54 -23.39
CA LEU A 211 -4.73 14.87 -22.91
C LEU A 211 -4.57 15.88 -24.07
N SER A 212 -3.96 15.42 -25.17
CA SER A 212 -3.82 16.20 -26.41
C SER A 212 -5.15 16.58 -27.07
N LYS A 213 -6.25 15.87 -26.77
CA LYS A 213 -7.59 16.13 -27.31
C LYS A 213 -8.47 16.96 -26.39
N THR A 214 -8.22 16.92 -25.08
CA THR A 214 -9.02 17.62 -24.06
C THR A 214 -8.43 18.97 -23.66
N HIS A 215 -7.22 19.31 -24.12
CA HIS A 215 -6.46 20.48 -23.66
C HIS A 215 -6.26 20.51 -22.14
N GLU A 216 -6.27 19.32 -21.51
CA GLU A 216 -5.86 19.16 -20.11
C GLU A 216 -4.41 18.72 -20.10
N ASP A 217 -3.57 19.41 -19.33
CA ASP A 217 -2.23 18.94 -18.97
C ASP A 217 -2.34 18.39 -17.55
N LEU A 218 -2.22 17.06 -17.41
CA LEU A 218 -2.26 16.39 -16.11
C LEU A 218 -0.91 15.79 -15.79
N GLU A 219 -0.37 16.15 -14.64
CA GLU A 219 0.86 15.58 -14.14
C GLU A 219 0.62 14.12 -13.69
N PRO A 220 1.58 13.20 -13.88
CA PRO A 220 1.42 11.79 -13.49
C PRO A 220 0.95 11.57 -12.05
N GLN A 221 1.39 12.44 -11.13
CA GLN A 221 0.96 12.44 -9.75
C GLN A 221 -0.54 12.75 -9.59
N GLU A 222 -1.07 13.75 -10.30
CA GLU A 222 -2.49 14.12 -10.24
C GLU A 222 -3.39 12.99 -10.75
N ILE A 223 -2.91 12.28 -11.78
CA ILE A 223 -3.59 11.12 -12.35
C ILE A 223 -3.64 9.98 -11.34
N GLU A 224 -2.52 9.70 -10.68
CA GLU A 224 -2.39 8.67 -9.66
C GLU A 224 -3.25 8.97 -8.42
N GLU A 225 -3.31 10.23 -8.00
CA GLU A 225 -4.18 10.70 -6.92
C GLU A 225 -5.67 10.56 -7.29
N ALA A 226 -6.05 10.96 -8.51
CA ALA A 226 -7.42 10.83 -8.99
C ALA A 226 -7.85 9.36 -9.14
N LEU A 227 -6.97 8.49 -9.66
CA LEU A 227 -7.20 7.04 -9.72
C LEU A 227 -7.36 6.44 -8.33
N THR A 228 -6.55 6.87 -7.37
CA THR A 228 -6.67 6.39 -5.98
C THR A 228 -7.97 6.89 -5.33
N ALA A 229 -8.41 8.11 -5.62
CA ALA A 229 -9.68 8.62 -5.12
C ALA A 229 -10.88 7.85 -5.72
N MET A 230 -10.84 7.53 -7.01
CA MET A 230 -11.88 6.73 -7.69
C MET A 230 -11.89 5.27 -7.24
N PHE A 231 -10.72 4.70 -6.98
CA PHE A 231 -10.51 3.29 -6.66
C PHE A 231 -9.55 3.11 -5.47
N PRO A 232 -9.99 3.36 -4.22
CA PRO A 232 -9.10 3.39 -3.05
C PRO A 232 -8.38 2.08 -2.73
N GLU A 233 -8.93 0.94 -3.14
CA GLU A 233 -8.34 -0.39 -2.92
C GLU A 233 -7.45 -0.85 -4.09
N ARG A 234 -7.31 -0.08 -5.18
CA ARG A 234 -6.61 -0.51 -6.40
C ARG A 234 -5.17 -0.98 -6.14
N HIS A 235 -4.38 -0.22 -5.38
CA HIS A 235 -3.00 -0.64 -5.06
C HIS A 235 -2.96 -1.81 -4.12
N ILE A 236 -3.94 -1.93 -3.21
CA ILE A 236 -4.07 -3.09 -2.33
C ILE A 236 -4.28 -4.34 -3.18
N ASP A 237 -5.18 -4.27 -4.17
CA ASP A 237 -5.49 -5.38 -5.07
C ASP A 237 -4.27 -5.81 -5.91
N LEU A 238 -3.53 -4.83 -6.45
CA LEU A 238 -2.28 -5.09 -7.16
C LEU A 238 -1.20 -5.69 -6.26
N TYR A 239 -1.03 -5.14 -5.05
CA TYR A 239 -0.08 -5.61 -4.06
C TYR A 239 -0.37 -7.05 -3.63
N GLU A 240 -1.61 -7.35 -3.23
CA GLU A 240 -1.96 -8.67 -2.76
C GLU A 240 -1.81 -9.71 -3.87
N PHE A 241 -2.23 -9.39 -5.10
CA PHE A 241 -2.11 -10.35 -6.18
C PHE A 241 -0.66 -10.57 -6.60
N LEU A 242 0.11 -9.51 -6.82
CA LEU A 242 1.49 -9.65 -7.30
C LEU A 242 2.45 -10.06 -6.19
N VAL A 243 2.46 -9.33 -5.08
CA VAL A 243 3.46 -9.52 -4.01
C VAL A 243 3.08 -10.72 -3.14
N ILE A 244 1.83 -10.81 -2.69
CA ILE A 244 1.43 -11.87 -1.74
C ILE A 244 1.08 -13.18 -2.45
N HIS A 245 0.26 -13.14 -3.49
CA HIS A 245 -0.23 -14.35 -4.14
C HIS A 245 0.78 -14.92 -5.15
N LYS A 246 1.39 -14.06 -5.98
CA LYS A 246 2.32 -14.46 -7.03
C LYS A 246 3.79 -14.43 -6.62
N ASN A 247 4.12 -13.81 -5.50
CA ASN A 247 5.50 -13.54 -5.09
C ASN A 247 6.34 -12.87 -6.20
N ILE A 248 5.70 -11.98 -6.96
CA ILE A 248 6.32 -11.16 -8.00
C ILE A 248 6.48 -9.76 -7.43
N MET A 249 7.73 -9.36 -7.20
CA MET A 249 8.04 -7.98 -6.86
C MET A 249 8.03 -7.13 -8.14
N PRO A 250 7.14 -6.12 -8.25
CA PRO A 250 7.28 -5.08 -9.27
C PRO A 250 8.50 -4.24 -8.85
N GLY A 251 9.69 -4.69 -9.27
CA GLY A 251 10.98 -4.32 -8.67
C GLY A 251 11.26 -2.81 -8.58
N TYR A 252 12.17 -2.45 -7.67
CA TYR A 252 12.92 -1.20 -7.71
C TYR A 252 14.14 -1.40 -8.61
N THR A 253 14.14 -0.85 -9.82
CA THR A 253 15.40 -0.48 -10.45
C THR A 253 15.82 0.84 -9.85
N TYR A 254 16.86 0.81 -9.03
CA TYR A 254 17.67 1.99 -8.70
C TYR A 254 18.28 2.57 -9.98
#